data_AF-A0AA94S1G7-F1
#
_entry.id   AF-A0AA94S1G7-F1
#
_cell.length_a   1.000
_cell.length_b   1.000
_cell.length_c   1.000
_cell.angle_alpha   90.00
_cell.angle_beta   90.00
_cell.angle_gamma   90.00
#
_symmetry.space_group_name_H-M   'P 1'
#
loop_
_entity.id
_entity.type
_entity.pdbx_description
1 polymer ?
#
loop_
_entity_poly.entity_id
_entity_poly.type
_entity_poly.pdbx_seq_one_letter_code
_entity_poly.pdbx_strand_id
1 'polypeptide(L)'
;RLSLWMSTDPLQEKFVDASPYVYCLQNPIIILDYNGADTVFVNPGGTEAKRISSKNNVTFVHNLKAKNIQTKNLSGKSHIGWIEADMPGVINYNEGNIDLSSSKYQKYDYLIAAEVSYFNQNKNRGITPKHTNGLYINNPSSIPNLDPDIVKAIIMQETRIGTAPGSSLNNAKSDIMQANVWYSASSNDWNDSKSQFGLRKMGGATPQLSVHAGIGILYQKGLRSDGKNVYFKGWQIAIQRYNGGGVKNYLQKVNTYISHMK
;
A
#
# COMPACT_ATOMS: atom_id res chain seq x y z
N ARG A 1 25.90 -38.40 -37.36
CA ARG A 1 25.80 -38.19 -35.89
C ARG A 1 24.33 -37.96 -35.57
N LEU A 2 23.71 -38.83 -34.77
CA LEU A 2 22.35 -38.59 -34.25
C LEU A 2 22.40 -37.34 -33.35
N SER A 3 21.39 -36.47 -33.46
CA SER A 3 21.28 -35.23 -32.69
C SER A 3 21.24 -35.55 -31.19
N LEU A 4 21.78 -34.67 -30.35
CA LEU A 4 21.76 -34.78 -28.87
C LEU A 4 20.35 -35.03 -28.31
N TRP A 5 19.33 -34.64 -29.08
CA TRP A 5 17.90 -34.78 -28.76
C TRP A 5 17.29 -36.15 -29.08
N MET A 6 18.01 -37.00 -29.83
CA MET A 6 17.57 -38.34 -30.23
C MET A 6 18.27 -39.46 -29.45
N SER A 7 19.23 -39.11 -28.58
CA SER A 7 19.89 -40.07 -27.69
C SER A 7 19.13 -40.17 -26.37
N THR A 8 18.86 -41.39 -25.93
CA THR A 8 18.28 -41.69 -24.60
C THR A 8 19.27 -41.34 -23.48
N ASP A 9 18.75 -40.90 -22.33
CA ASP A 9 19.55 -40.62 -21.14
C ASP A 9 20.35 -41.86 -20.70
N PRO A 10 21.69 -41.79 -20.55
CA PRO A 10 22.53 -42.90 -20.10
C PRO A 10 22.18 -43.48 -18.71
N LEU A 11 21.40 -42.76 -17.91
CA LEU A 11 20.95 -43.18 -16.58
C LEU A 11 19.51 -43.73 -16.56
N GLN A 12 18.88 -43.89 -17.73
CA GLN A 12 17.50 -44.41 -17.87
C GLN A 12 17.24 -45.69 -17.06
N GLU A 13 18.18 -46.65 -17.09
CA GLU A 13 18.01 -47.93 -16.39
C GLU A 13 17.99 -47.81 -14.86
N LYS A 14 18.51 -46.72 -14.31
CA LYS A 14 18.53 -46.47 -12.85
C LYS A 14 17.26 -45.80 -12.35
N PHE A 15 16.47 -45.19 -13.23
CA PHE A 15 15.26 -44.44 -12.90
C PHE A 15 14.08 -44.97 -13.73
N VAL A 16 13.62 -46.19 -13.42
CA VAL A 16 12.50 -46.85 -14.10
C VAL A 16 11.23 -45.99 -14.09
N ASP A 17 11.10 -45.13 -13.08
CA ASP A 17 9.93 -44.30 -12.81
C ASP A 17 9.97 -42.97 -13.60
N ALA A 18 11.02 -42.75 -14.40
CA ALA A 18 11.29 -41.51 -15.10
C ALA A 18 11.45 -41.75 -16.61
N SER A 19 10.78 -40.94 -17.42
CA SER A 19 11.03 -40.98 -18.86
C SER A 19 12.43 -40.41 -19.18
N PRO A 20 13.21 -41.04 -20.08
CA PRO A 20 14.54 -40.58 -20.49
C PRO A 20 14.54 -39.26 -21.27
N TYR A 21 13.35 -38.72 -21.54
CA TYR A 21 13.15 -37.42 -22.19
C TYR A 21 12.74 -36.31 -21.22
N VAL A 22 12.73 -36.57 -19.90
CA VAL A 22 12.42 -35.58 -18.88
C VAL A 22 13.64 -34.70 -18.63
N TYR A 23 13.48 -33.39 -18.83
CA TYR A 23 14.55 -32.40 -18.73
C TYR A 23 15.22 -32.36 -17.33
N CYS A 24 14.49 -32.57 -16.23
CA CYS A 24 15.01 -32.74 -14.87
C CYS A 24 14.08 -33.60 -14.00
N LEU A 25 14.61 -34.65 -13.34
CA LEU A 25 13.91 -35.39 -12.30
C LEU A 25 13.85 -34.58 -11.01
N GLN A 26 12.67 -34.50 -10.38
CA GLN A 26 12.46 -33.72 -9.15
C GLN A 26 13.10 -32.33 -9.25
N ASN A 27 12.78 -31.57 -10.31
CA ASN A 27 12.99 -30.13 -10.21
C ASN A 27 12.18 -29.71 -8.97
N PRO A 28 12.81 -29.29 -7.85
CA PRO A 28 12.04 -28.63 -6.82
C PRO A 28 11.32 -27.55 -7.59
N ILE A 29 10.01 -27.42 -7.42
CA ILE A 29 9.36 -26.19 -7.85
C ILE A 29 10.21 -25.11 -7.19
N ILE A 30 11.06 -24.44 -7.97
CA ILE A 30 11.79 -23.28 -7.49
C ILE A 30 10.63 -22.33 -7.27
N ILE A 31 10.18 -22.24 -6.02
CA ILE A 31 9.18 -21.28 -5.60
C ILE A 31 9.93 -19.94 -5.64
N LEU A 32 10.15 -19.45 -6.85
CA LEU A 32 10.36 -18.04 -7.11
C LEU A 32 9.04 -17.41 -6.67
N ASP A 33 9.05 -16.81 -5.48
CA ASP A 33 7.97 -15.95 -5.00
C ASP A 33 7.91 -14.73 -5.92
N TYR A 34 7.21 -14.89 -7.05
CA TYR A 34 7.06 -13.85 -8.05
C TYR A 34 6.11 -12.75 -7.55
N ASN A 35 5.34 -12.97 -6.47
CA ASN A 35 4.23 -12.12 -6.04
C ASN A 35 4.38 -11.46 -4.66
N GLY A 36 5.42 -11.77 -3.87
CA GLY A 36 5.61 -11.21 -2.54
C GLY A 36 4.47 -11.56 -1.59
N ALA A 37 3.87 -12.74 -1.74
CA ALA A 37 2.66 -13.17 -1.03
C ALA A 37 2.94 -13.62 0.40
N ASP A 38 3.56 -12.75 1.18
CA ASP A 38 3.86 -13.00 2.58
C ASP A 38 2.66 -12.73 3.48
N THR A 39 2.62 -13.43 4.61
CA THR A 39 1.80 -13.00 5.73
C THR A 39 2.60 -12.00 6.57
N VAL A 40 2.10 -10.78 6.70
CA VAL A 40 2.79 -9.68 7.41
C VAL A 40 2.01 -9.26 8.64
N PHE A 41 2.69 -9.19 9.78
CA PHE A 41 2.17 -8.66 11.03
C PHE A 41 2.73 -7.25 11.22
N VAL A 42 1.86 -6.25 11.32
CA VAL A 42 2.25 -4.83 11.41
C VAL A 42 1.77 -4.24 12.73
N ASN A 43 2.67 -3.55 13.43
CA ASN A 43 2.38 -2.82 14.66
C ASN A 43 1.75 -1.45 14.38
N PRO A 44 1.11 -0.81 15.38
CA PRO A 44 0.68 0.58 15.27
C PRO A 44 1.86 1.48 14.90
N GLY A 45 1.63 2.37 13.94
CA GLY A 45 2.70 3.18 13.36
C GLY A 45 3.54 2.43 12.32
N GLY A 46 2.97 1.42 11.64
CA GLY A 46 3.45 0.91 10.35
C GLY A 46 4.73 0.06 10.38
N THR A 47 5.24 -0.28 11.56
CA THR A 47 6.46 -1.10 11.68
C THR A 47 6.14 -2.60 11.61
N GLU A 48 6.92 -3.36 10.86
CA GLU A 48 6.74 -4.81 10.75
C GLU A 48 7.13 -5.50 12.07
N ALA A 49 6.18 -6.23 12.67
CA ALA A 49 6.42 -7.08 13.83
C ALA A 49 7.01 -8.43 13.41
N LYS A 50 6.49 -9.00 12.31
CA LYS A 50 6.93 -10.28 11.75
C LYS A 50 6.48 -10.41 10.30
N ARG A 51 7.33 -11.02 9.48
CA ARG A 51 7.01 -11.46 8.12
C ARG A 51 7.20 -12.97 8.03
N ILE A 52 6.23 -13.65 7.46
CA ILE A 52 6.27 -15.10 7.25
C ILE A 52 6.10 -15.33 5.76
N SER A 53 7.14 -15.92 5.14
CA SER A 53 7.04 -16.31 3.73
C SER A 53 5.90 -17.31 3.56
N SER A 54 4.97 -16.97 2.67
CA SER A 54 3.72 -17.71 2.51
C SER A 54 3.24 -17.65 1.06
N LYS A 55 2.09 -18.25 0.76
CA LYS A 55 1.38 -18.05 -0.52
C LYS A 55 0.19 -17.09 -0.39
N ASN A 56 -0.06 -16.60 0.82
CA ASN A 56 -1.23 -15.79 1.17
C ASN A 56 -0.76 -14.35 1.37
N ASN A 57 -1.12 -13.46 0.44
CA ASN A 57 -0.84 -12.02 0.55
C ASN A 57 -1.81 -11.40 1.58
N VAL A 58 -1.50 -11.56 2.86
CA VAL A 58 -2.39 -11.21 3.97
C VAL A 58 -1.65 -10.35 4.98
N THR A 59 -2.30 -9.28 5.44
CA THR A 59 -1.75 -8.41 6.48
C THR A 59 -2.60 -8.49 7.73
N PHE A 60 -1.95 -8.75 8.87
CA PHE A 60 -2.54 -8.67 10.18
C PHE A 60 -2.08 -7.40 10.88
N VAL A 61 -3.02 -6.70 11.53
CA VAL A 61 -2.74 -5.53 12.37
C VAL A 61 -3.28 -5.74 13.78
N HIS A 62 -2.73 -4.99 14.74
CA HIS A 62 -3.34 -4.93 16.07
C HIS A 62 -4.79 -4.44 16.00
N ASN A 63 -5.69 -5.17 16.65
CA ASN A 63 -7.00 -4.67 17.00
C ASN A 63 -6.85 -3.67 18.16
N LEU A 64 -7.05 -2.39 17.88
CA LEU A 64 -6.88 -1.31 18.86
C LEU A 64 -7.88 -1.36 20.04
N LYS A 65 -8.90 -2.23 19.98
CA LYS A 65 -9.83 -2.50 21.08
C LYS A 65 -9.43 -3.73 21.91
N ALA A 66 -8.47 -4.54 21.45
CA ALA A 66 -8.06 -5.73 22.17
C ALA A 66 -7.28 -5.36 23.44
N LYS A 67 -7.59 -6.04 24.54
CA LYS A 67 -6.90 -5.86 25.83
C LYS A 67 -5.55 -6.56 25.88
N ASN A 68 -5.42 -7.65 25.13
CA ASN A 68 -4.22 -8.49 25.09
C ASN A 68 -3.78 -8.65 23.64
N ILE A 69 -2.48 -8.55 23.41
CA ILE A 69 -1.86 -8.75 22.10
C ILE A 69 -0.81 -9.85 22.24
N GLN A 70 -0.94 -10.89 21.43
CA GLN A 70 0.09 -11.92 21.33
C GLN A 70 1.30 -11.38 20.56
N THR A 71 2.50 -11.46 21.14
CA THR A 71 3.74 -10.96 20.52
C THR A 71 4.72 -12.08 20.15
N LYS A 72 4.50 -13.30 20.66
CA LYS A 72 5.34 -14.48 20.42
C LYS A 72 4.57 -15.55 19.65
N ASN A 73 5.29 -16.43 18.97
CA ASN A 73 4.72 -17.58 18.25
C ASN A 73 3.64 -17.21 17.22
N LEU A 74 3.76 -16.03 16.60
CA LEU A 74 2.90 -15.64 15.48
C LEU A 74 3.12 -16.59 14.30
N SER A 75 2.03 -17.07 13.72
CA SER A 75 1.97 -17.99 12.57
C SER A 75 1.14 -17.38 11.42
N GLY A 76 1.00 -18.06 10.28
CA GLY A 76 0.25 -17.55 9.11
C GLY A 76 -1.28 -17.54 9.26
N LYS A 77 -1.81 -17.23 10.46
CA LYS A 77 -3.25 -17.23 10.80
C LYS A 77 -3.56 -16.04 11.73
N SER A 78 -4.84 -15.78 12.02
CA SER A 78 -5.22 -14.80 13.06
C SER A 78 -4.74 -15.24 14.45
N HIS A 79 -4.35 -14.27 15.28
CA HIS A 79 -3.84 -14.45 16.64
C HIS A 79 -4.58 -13.51 17.61
N ILE A 80 -4.44 -13.75 18.92
CA ILE A 80 -5.08 -12.91 19.95
C ILE A 80 -4.62 -11.47 19.80
N GLY A 81 -5.57 -10.57 19.61
CA GLY A 81 -5.31 -9.14 19.45
C GLY A 81 -4.93 -8.72 18.03
N TRP A 82 -4.92 -9.65 17.06
CA TRP A 82 -4.63 -9.38 15.66
C TRP A 82 -5.88 -9.58 14.81
N ILE A 83 -6.13 -8.64 13.90
CA ILE A 83 -7.21 -8.73 12.91
C ILE A 83 -6.60 -8.63 11.52
N GLU A 84 -7.23 -9.33 10.57
CA GLU A 84 -6.88 -9.21 9.16
C GLU A 84 -7.28 -7.82 8.66
N ALA A 85 -6.37 -7.17 7.93
CA ALA A 85 -6.63 -5.91 7.27
C ALA A 85 -7.10 -6.16 5.85
N ASP A 86 -8.06 -5.36 5.38
CA ASP A 86 -8.49 -5.40 3.98
C ASP A 86 -7.29 -5.05 3.09
N MET A 87 -6.95 -5.98 2.20
CA MET A 87 -5.84 -5.84 1.26
C MET A 87 -6.30 -5.05 0.04
N PRO A 88 -5.48 -4.15 -0.53
CA PRO A 88 -5.82 -3.53 -1.80
C PRO A 88 -5.74 -4.58 -2.93
N GLY A 89 -6.65 -4.48 -3.89
CA GLY A 89 -6.70 -5.37 -5.05
C GLY A 89 -5.50 -5.22 -5.97
N VAL A 90 -5.27 -6.24 -6.81
CA VAL A 90 -4.27 -6.19 -7.88
C VAL A 90 -4.82 -5.39 -9.05
N ILE A 91 -4.07 -4.40 -9.53
CA ILE A 91 -4.48 -3.56 -10.66
C ILE A 91 -4.30 -4.37 -11.95
N ASN A 92 -5.38 -5.01 -12.40
CA ASN A 92 -5.41 -5.82 -13.62
C ASN A 92 -5.64 -4.93 -14.84
N TYR A 93 -4.67 -4.06 -15.12
CA TYR A 93 -4.74 -3.06 -16.19
C TYR A 93 -3.39 -2.92 -16.88
N ASN A 94 -3.40 -2.89 -18.22
CA ASN A 94 -2.24 -2.55 -19.01
C ASN A 94 -2.34 -1.06 -19.39
N GLU A 95 -1.39 -0.26 -18.92
CA GLU A 95 -1.31 1.14 -19.32
C GLU A 95 -0.25 1.30 -20.41
N GLY A 96 -0.70 1.36 -21.67
CA GLY A 96 0.18 1.21 -22.82
C GLY A 96 0.78 -0.21 -22.84
N ASN A 97 2.10 -0.32 -22.88
CA ASN A 97 2.83 -1.59 -22.87
C ASN A 97 3.33 -1.99 -21.47
N ILE A 98 2.79 -1.37 -20.41
CA ILE A 98 3.19 -1.64 -19.03
C ILE A 98 2.08 -2.43 -18.33
N ASP A 99 2.40 -3.65 -17.92
CA ASP A 99 1.54 -4.49 -17.09
C ASP A 99 1.60 -4.02 -15.63
N LEU A 100 0.48 -3.48 -15.12
CA LEU A 100 0.36 -3.00 -13.75
C LEU A 100 0.04 -4.10 -12.73
N SER A 101 -0.22 -5.33 -13.17
CA SER A 101 -0.43 -6.49 -12.29
C SER A 101 0.88 -7.10 -11.77
N SER A 102 2.03 -6.74 -12.37
CA SER A 102 3.37 -7.20 -12.00
C SER A 102 3.75 -6.80 -10.56
N SER A 103 4.27 -7.76 -9.78
CA SER A 103 4.58 -7.69 -8.33
C SER A 103 5.28 -6.43 -7.80
N LYS A 104 6.10 -5.77 -8.62
CA LYS A 104 6.70 -4.47 -8.26
C LYS A 104 5.66 -3.41 -7.85
N TYR A 105 4.43 -3.49 -8.36
CA TYR A 105 3.33 -2.59 -8.05
C TYR A 105 2.48 -3.04 -6.84
N GLN A 106 2.79 -4.20 -6.28
CA GLN A 106 2.16 -4.78 -5.08
C GLN A 106 3.11 -4.69 -3.87
N LYS A 107 4.35 -4.23 -4.09
CA LYS A 107 5.41 -4.11 -3.08
C LYS A 107 4.98 -3.50 -1.75
N TYR A 108 4.09 -2.51 -1.77
CA TYR A 108 3.63 -1.79 -0.57
C TYR A 108 2.19 -2.13 -0.16
N ASP A 109 1.59 -3.17 -0.72
CA ASP A 109 0.18 -3.53 -0.43
C ASP A 109 -0.04 -3.81 1.05
N TYR A 110 0.89 -4.53 1.70
CA TYR A 110 0.81 -4.81 3.14
C TYR A 110 0.81 -3.53 3.99
N LEU A 111 1.62 -2.55 3.59
CA LEU A 111 1.75 -1.27 4.29
C LEU A 111 0.48 -0.44 4.10
N ILE A 112 -0.08 -0.42 2.89
CA ILE A 112 -1.34 0.26 2.56
C ILE A 112 -2.47 -0.35 3.39
N ALA A 113 -2.61 -1.68 3.37
CA ALA A 113 -3.61 -2.41 4.15
C ALA A 113 -3.50 -2.07 5.65
N ALA A 114 -2.28 -2.09 6.20
CA ALA A 114 -2.06 -1.80 7.60
C ALA A 114 -2.43 -0.36 7.99
N GLU A 115 -1.93 0.64 7.27
CA GLU A 115 -2.18 2.05 7.58
C GLU A 115 -3.65 2.43 7.39
N VAL A 116 -4.32 1.88 6.36
CA VAL A 116 -5.77 2.08 6.15
C VAL A 116 -6.58 1.45 7.28
N SER A 117 -6.23 0.24 7.72
CA SER A 117 -6.89 -0.40 8.85
C SER A 117 -6.71 0.41 10.14
N TYR A 118 -5.49 0.89 10.42
CA TYR A 118 -5.26 1.75 11.59
C TYR A 118 -6.02 3.07 11.53
N PHE A 119 -6.06 3.72 10.37
CA PHE A 119 -6.86 4.93 10.16
C PHE A 119 -8.34 4.64 10.46
N ASN A 120 -8.91 3.59 9.88
CA ASN A 120 -10.32 3.21 10.07
C ASN A 120 -10.62 2.86 11.53
N GLN A 121 -9.75 2.11 12.20
CA GLN A 121 -9.90 1.78 13.62
C GLN A 121 -9.87 3.02 14.51
N ASN A 122 -8.95 3.96 14.28
CA ASN A 122 -8.87 5.21 15.03
C ASN A 122 -10.10 6.11 14.80
N LYS A 123 -10.48 6.30 13.53
CA LYS A 123 -11.69 7.01 13.13
C LYS A 123 -12.94 6.46 13.82
N ASN A 124 -13.09 5.13 13.83
CA ASN A 124 -14.22 4.44 14.47
C ASN A 124 -14.20 4.53 16.01
N ARG A 125 -13.11 5.01 16.61
CA ARG A 125 -12.99 5.36 18.03
C ARG A 125 -13.14 6.86 18.28
N GLY A 126 -13.47 7.65 17.25
CA GLY A 126 -13.56 9.11 17.33
C GLY A 126 -12.21 9.84 17.29
N ILE A 127 -11.10 9.11 17.09
CA ILE A 127 -9.76 9.69 17.02
C ILE A 127 -9.49 10.01 15.55
N THR A 128 -9.54 11.30 15.21
CA THR A 128 -9.31 11.77 13.84
C THR A 128 -8.31 12.92 13.82
N PRO A 129 -7.57 13.12 12.72
CA PRO A 129 -6.77 14.31 12.53
C PRO A 129 -7.61 15.59 12.55
N LYS A 130 -6.96 16.72 12.82
CA LYS A 130 -7.58 18.05 12.76
C LYS A 130 -7.65 18.54 11.32
N HIS A 131 -8.65 19.35 11.01
CA HIS A 131 -8.66 20.16 9.80
C HIS A 131 -7.50 21.20 9.83
N THR A 132 -7.18 21.80 8.69
CA THR A 132 -6.08 22.77 8.57
C THR A 132 -6.28 24.04 9.41
N ASN A 133 -7.52 24.34 9.82
CA ASN A 133 -7.83 25.42 10.77
C ASN A 133 -7.72 25.01 12.25
N GLY A 134 -7.23 23.79 12.54
CA GLY A 134 -7.02 23.29 13.90
C GLY A 134 -8.25 22.69 14.60
N LEU A 135 -9.42 22.71 13.96
CA LEU A 135 -10.65 22.12 14.51
C LEU A 135 -10.76 20.62 14.18
N TYR A 136 -11.37 19.85 15.07
CA TYR A 136 -11.80 18.47 14.80
C TYR A 136 -13.11 18.45 14.02
N ILE A 137 -13.35 17.35 13.30
CA ILE A 137 -14.67 17.08 12.71
C ILE A 137 -15.74 16.98 13.80
N ASN A 138 -16.93 17.55 13.54
CA ASN A 138 -18.02 17.51 14.51
C ASN A 138 -18.57 16.09 14.74
N ASN A 139 -18.65 15.27 13.68
CA ASN A 139 -19.20 13.92 13.76
C ASN A 139 -18.26 12.92 13.06
N PRO A 140 -17.31 12.29 13.77
CA PRO A 140 -16.41 11.29 13.20
C PRO A 140 -17.14 10.09 12.56
N SER A 141 -18.31 9.71 13.07
CA SER A 141 -19.11 8.59 12.54
C SER A 141 -19.68 8.87 11.15
N SER A 142 -19.70 10.13 10.71
CA SER A 142 -20.12 10.50 9.34
C SER A 142 -19.10 10.10 8.26
N ILE A 143 -17.88 9.74 8.66
CA ILE A 143 -16.81 9.41 7.73
C ILE A 143 -16.90 7.91 7.37
N PRO A 144 -17.17 7.55 6.11
CA PRO A 144 -17.13 6.15 5.68
C PRO A 144 -15.71 5.59 5.84
N ASN A 145 -15.59 4.28 6.04
CA ASN A 145 -14.27 3.64 6.06
C ASN A 145 -13.53 3.96 4.76
N LEU A 146 -12.23 4.25 4.89
CA LEU A 146 -11.34 4.39 3.75
C LEU A 146 -11.07 3.00 3.16
N ASP A 147 -11.21 2.90 1.86
CA ASP A 147 -10.92 1.70 1.09
C ASP A 147 -9.42 1.67 0.73
N PRO A 148 -8.69 0.56 0.97
CA PRO A 148 -7.29 0.43 0.58
C PRO A 148 -7.06 0.61 -0.93
N ASP A 149 -8.03 0.30 -1.78
CA ASP A 149 -7.94 0.48 -3.23
C ASP A 149 -7.79 1.96 -3.61
N ILE A 150 -8.48 2.84 -2.89
CA ILE A 150 -8.35 4.30 -3.09
C ILE A 150 -6.91 4.73 -2.84
N VAL A 151 -6.30 4.25 -1.75
CA VAL A 151 -4.93 4.62 -1.37
C VAL A 151 -3.92 4.07 -2.37
N LYS A 152 -4.05 2.79 -2.77
CA LYS A 152 -3.19 2.19 -3.79
C LYS A 152 -3.32 2.90 -5.13
N ALA A 153 -4.53 3.25 -5.56
CA ALA A 153 -4.76 3.96 -6.81
C ALA A 153 -4.15 5.38 -6.80
N ILE A 154 -4.21 6.09 -5.67
CA ILE A 154 -3.52 7.37 -5.50
C ILE A 154 -2.01 7.17 -5.62
N ILE A 155 -1.41 6.24 -4.87
CA ILE A 155 0.05 5.99 -4.93
C ILE A 155 0.49 5.57 -6.34
N MET A 156 -0.32 4.77 -7.04
CA MET A 156 -0.09 4.42 -8.44
C MET A 156 -0.07 5.67 -9.33
N GLN A 157 -1.02 6.59 -9.13
CA GLN A 157 -1.10 7.84 -9.88
C GLN A 157 0.03 8.83 -9.53
N GLU A 158 0.47 8.89 -8.27
CA GLU A 158 1.50 9.81 -7.80
C GLU A 158 2.90 9.39 -8.25
N THR A 159 3.26 8.12 -8.05
CA THR A 159 4.66 7.67 -8.23
C THR A 159 4.79 6.31 -8.91
N ARG A 160 3.69 5.73 -9.39
CA ARG A 160 3.66 4.33 -9.83
C ARG A 160 4.24 3.39 -8.78
N ILE A 161 3.78 3.53 -7.52
CA ILE A 161 4.23 2.68 -6.39
C ILE A 161 5.75 2.85 -6.14
N GLY A 162 6.23 4.09 -6.23
CA GLY A 162 7.64 4.44 -6.03
C GLY A 162 8.59 3.95 -7.13
N THR A 163 8.08 3.65 -8.33
CA THR A 163 8.91 3.26 -9.48
C THR A 163 9.22 4.42 -10.43
N ALA A 164 8.50 5.53 -10.30
CA ALA A 164 8.78 6.75 -11.04
C ALA A 164 10.19 7.29 -10.73
N PRO A 165 10.88 7.90 -11.72
CA PRO A 165 12.14 8.58 -11.46
C PRO A 165 11.90 9.74 -10.49
N GLY A 166 12.75 9.86 -9.46
CA GLY A 166 12.77 11.02 -8.58
C GLY A 166 13.36 12.24 -9.28
N SER A 167 13.08 13.43 -8.75
CA SER A 167 13.66 14.68 -9.25
C SER A 167 14.20 15.51 -8.09
N SER A 168 15.51 15.76 -8.09
CA SER A 168 16.19 16.62 -7.12
C SER A 168 15.91 16.21 -5.65
N LEU A 169 15.48 17.15 -4.80
CA LEU A 169 15.18 16.96 -3.37
C LEU A 169 13.89 16.17 -3.07
N ASN A 170 13.09 15.85 -4.11
CA ASN A 170 11.93 14.97 -3.99
C ASN A 170 12.25 13.58 -4.53
N ASN A 171 12.21 12.58 -3.65
CA ASN A 171 12.46 11.18 -4.00
C ASN A 171 11.15 10.39 -4.01
N ALA A 172 10.58 10.19 -5.21
CA ALA A 172 9.39 9.39 -5.44
C ALA A 172 9.52 7.93 -4.96
N LYS A 173 10.75 7.39 -4.82
CA LYS A 173 10.97 6.03 -4.31
C LYS A 173 10.77 5.91 -2.80
N SER A 174 10.89 7.02 -2.07
CA SER A 174 10.69 7.06 -0.62
C SER A 174 9.36 7.72 -0.26
N ASP A 175 9.05 8.87 -0.85
CA ASP A 175 7.76 9.54 -0.69
C ASP A 175 6.75 9.07 -1.75
N ILE A 176 6.35 7.81 -1.64
CA ILE A 176 5.56 7.10 -2.66
C ILE A 176 4.16 7.68 -2.88
N MET A 177 3.58 8.36 -1.89
CA MET A 177 2.28 9.02 -1.98
C MET A 177 2.42 10.55 -2.17
N GLN A 178 3.65 11.04 -2.38
CA GLN A 178 3.97 12.46 -2.55
C GLN A 178 3.38 13.33 -1.44
N ALA A 179 3.50 12.86 -0.18
CA ALA A 179 2.91 13.50 0.98
C ALA A 179 3.73 14.70 1.49
N ASN A 180 5.01 14.82 1.12
CA ASN A 180 5.90 15.88 1.59
C ASN A 180 6.88 16.34 0.49
N VAL A 181 6.32 16.81 -0.63
CA VAL A 181 7.08 17.28 -1.79
C VAL A 181 7.83 18.57 -1.49
N TRP A 182 9.16 18.51 -1.60
CA TRP A 182 10.03 19.67 -1.43
C TRP A 182 11.06 19.76 -2.56
N TYR A 183 10.98 20.80 -3.38
CA TYR A 183 12.01 21.11 -4.40
C TYR A 183 12.89 22.28 -3.98
N SER A 184 12.31 23.30 -3.35
CA SER A 184 13.02 24.47 -2.83
C SER A 184 12.15 25.22 -1.81
N ALA A 185 12.70 26.25 -1.17
CA ALA A 185 11.94 27.14 -0.29
C ALA A 185 10.75 27.83 -0.98
N SER A 186 10.84 28.07 -2.30
CA SER A 186 9.79 28.69 -3.11
C SER A 186 8.93 27.68 -3.89
N SER A 187 9.31 26.40 -3.92
CA SER A 187 8.59 25.33 -4.62
C SER A 187 8.51 24.09 -3.72
N ASN A 188 7.47 24.05 -2.90
CA ASN A 188 7.17 22.94 -2.00
C ASN A 188 5.68 22.93 -1.67
N ASP A 189 5.22 21.82 -1.10
CA ASP A 189 3.83 21.61 -0.70
C ASP A 189 3.62 21.71 0.82
N TRP A 190 4.58 22.29 1.55
CA TRP A 190 4.59 22.29 3.01
C TRP A 190 3.44 23.14 3.58
N ASN A 191 2.78 22.59 4.60
CA ASN A 191 1.83 23.30 5.45
C ASN A 191 2.02 22.80 6.88
N ASP A 192 1.95 23.69 7.88
CA ASP A 192 2.25 23.33 9.27
C ASP A 192 1.32 22.26 9.85
N SER A 193 0.08 22.16 9.33
CA SER A 193 -0.84 21.09 9.70
C SER A 193 -0.31 19.69 9.35
N LYS A 194 0.64 19.55 8.42
CA LYS A 194 1.30 18.27 8.09
C LYS A 194 2.12 17.70 9.26
N SER A 195 2.55 18.54 10.19
CA SER A 195 3.32 18.12 11.36
C SER A 195 2.59 17.10 12.24
N GLN A 196 1.25 17.14 12.26
CA GLN A 196 0.43 16.19 13.01
C GLN A 196 0.55 14.75 12.48
N PHE A 197 1.05 14.58 11.26
CA PHE A 197 1.28 13.28 10.62
C PHE A 197 2.73 12.81 10.75
N GLY A 198 3.55 13.49 11.57
CA GLY A 198 4.96 13.17 11.74
C GLY A 198 5.88 13.73 10.64
N LEU A 199 5.33 14.46 9.66
CA LEU A 199 6.12 15.14 8.63
C LEU A 199 6.87 16.35 9.22
N ARG A 200 7.98 16.72 8.57
CA ARG A 200 8.79 17.88 8.93
C ARG A 200 9.08 18.72 7.69
N LYS A 201 9.15 20.04 7.87
CA LYS A 201 9.52 20.99 6.82
C LYS A 201 10.91 20.62 6.27
N MET A 202 11.08 20.69 4.95
CA MET A 202 12.30 20.25 4.24
C MET A 202 12.63 18.75 4.38
N GLY A 203 11.77 17.94 5.00
CA GLY A 203 11.99 16.50 5.13
C GLY A 203 11.35 15.75 3.97
N GLY A 204 12.04 14.77 3.37
CA GLY A 204 11.35 13.74 2.59
C GLY A 204 10.53 12.82 3.51
N ALA A 205 9.83 11.85 2.93
CA ALA A 205 9.17 10.78 3.68
C ALA A 205 9.79 9.42 3.36
N THR A 206 9.81 8.52 4.35
CA THR A 206 9.97 7.07 4.10
C THR A 206 8.67 6.53 3.49
N PRO A 207 8.66 5.35 2.84
CA PRO A 207 7.42 4.79 2.29
C PRO A 207 6.31 4.66 3.34
N GLN A 208 6.66 4.22 4.55
CA GLN A 208 5.74 4.12 5.67
C GLN A 208 5.16 5.48 6.09
N LEU A 209 6.03 6.47 6.31
CA LEU A 209 5.59 7.83 6.69
C LEU A 209 4.79 8.49 5.56
N SER A 210 5.14 8.20 4.30
CA SER A 210 4.45 8.70 3.11
C SER A 210 3.01 8.19 3.05
N VAL A 211 2.79 6.89 3.24
CA VAL A 211 1.43 6.31 3.29
C VAL A 211 0.65 6.84 4.49
N HIS A 212 1.26 6.81 5.68
CA HIS A 212 0.63 7.30 6.91
C HIS A 212 0.16 8.76 6.78
N ALA A 213 1.08 9.65 6.37
CA ALA A 213 0.80 11.06 6.23
C ALA A 213 -0.10 11.35 5.02
N GLY A 214 0.07 10.62 3.91
CA GLY A 214 -0.77 10.74 2.72
C GLY A 214 -2.24 10.41 3.01
N ILE A 215 -2.52 9.37 3.81
CA ILE A 215 -3.89 9.06 4.28
C ILE A 215 -4.44 10.20 5.14
N GLY A 216 -3.63 10.74 6.06
CA GLY A 216 -4.02 11.87 6.90
C GLY A 216 -4.33 13.13 6.10
N ILE A 217 -3.51 13.45 5.10
CA ILE A 217 -3.70 14.56 4.16
C ILE A 217 -4.94 14.32 3.30
N LEU A 218 -5.13 13.11 2.76
CA LEU A 218 -6.33 12.74 2.00
C LEU A 218 -7.59 12.97 2.83
N TYR A 219 -7.60 12.49 4.07
CA TYR A 219 -8.69 12.76 5.01
C TYR A 219 -8.93 14.28 5.18
N GLN A 220 -7.88 15.07 5.44
CA GLN A 220 -8.00 16.53 5.54
C GLN A 220 -8.56 17.18 4.28
N LYS A 221 -8.17 16.72 3.08
CA LYS A 221 -8.70 17.22 1.80
C LYS A 221 -10.20 16.95 1.65
N GLY A 222 -10.69 15.86 2.22
CA GLY A 222 -12.11 15.52 2.28
C GLY A 222 -12.91 16.35 3.28
N LEU A 223 -12.25 17.03 4.22
CA LEU A 223 -12.92 17.94 5.16
C LEU A 223 -13.30 19.27 4.49
N ARG A 224 -14.29 19.92 5.09
CA ARG A 224 -14.69 21.28 4.79
C ARG A 224 -15.08 21.97 6.10
N SER A 225 -14.76 23.25 6.20
CA SER A 225 -15.15 24.07 7.35
C SER A 225 -15.91 25.32 6.91
N ASP A 226 -16.82 25.76 7.76
CA ASP A 226 -17.50 27.06 7.71
C ASP A 226 -16.89 28.09 8.69
N GLY A 227 -15.78 27.74 9.36
CA GLY A 227 -15.12 28.53 10.39
C GLY A 227 -15.45 28.11 11.83
N LYS A 228 -16.60 27.45 12.05
CA LYS A 228 -17.03 26.97 13.37
C LYS A 228 -17.19 25.45 13.41
N ASN A 229 -17.72 24.88 12.34
CA ASN A 229 -17.94 23.46 12.15
C ASN A 229 -16.99 22.93 11.08
N VAL A 230 -16.70 21.64 11.19
CA VAL A 230 -15.94 20.85 10.26
C VAL A 230 -16.73 19.58 9.95
N TYR A 231 -16.95 19.33 8.67
CA TYR A 231 -17.69 18.17 8.17
C TYR A 231 -16.93 17.49 7.03
N PHE A 232 -17.15 16.18 6.87
CA PHE A 232 -16.54 15.39 5.81
C PHE A 232 -17.42 15.41 4.57
N LYS A 233 -16.83 15.69 3.40
CA LYS A 233 -17.56 15.80 2.13
C LYS A 233 -17.45 14.58 1.24
N GLY A 234 -16.66 13.59 1.64
CA GLY A 234 -16.55 12.30 0.95
C GLY A 234 -15.20 12.10 0.27
N TRP A 235 -14.86 10.82 0.07
CA TRP A 235 -13.57 10.41 -0.49
C TRP A 235 -13.36 10.87 -1.94
N GLN A 236 -14.40 10.95 -2.77
CA GLN A 236 -14.26 11.46 -4.14
C GLN A 236 -13.77 12.92 -4.18
N ILE A 237 -14.31 13.77 -3.30
CA ILE A 237 -13.87 15.17 -3.16
C ILE A 237 -12.45 15.22 -2.60
N ALA A 238 -12.13 14.32 -1.65
CA ALA A 238 -10.78 14.20 -1.10
C ALA A 238 -9.75 13.87 -2.20
N ILE A 239 -10.02 12.86 -3.03
CA ILE A 239 -9.16 12.43 -4.15
C ILE A 239 -8.95 13.59 -5.13
N GLN A 240 -10.03 14.27 -5.54
CA GLN A 240 -9.92 15.39 -6.47
C GLN A 240 -9.04 16.53 -5.93
N ARG A 241 -9.12 16.80 -4.62
CA ARG A 241 -8.36 17.86 -3.94
C ARG A 241 -6.94 17.44 -3.55
N TYR A 242 -6.65 16.14 -3.48
CA TYR A 242 -5.31 15.61 -3.20
C TYR A 242 -4.32 16.08 -4.27
N ASN A 243 -4.71 15.96 -5.54
CA ASN A 243 -3.97 16.42 -6.72
C ASN A 243 -3.51 17.89 -6.68
N GLY A 244 -4.20 18.77 -5.93
CA GLY A 244 -3.85 20.19 -5.86
C GLY A 244 -3.93 20.96 -7.19
N GLY A 245 -4.47 20.36 -8.25
CA GLY A 245 -4.59 20.95 -9.59
C GLY A 245 -3.47 20.59 -10.58
N GLY A 246 -2.51 19.73 -10.21
CA GLY A 246 -1.36 19.40 -11.07
C GLY A 246 -1.69 18.53 -12.28
N VAL A 247 -2.51 17.49 -12.09
CA VAL A 247 -2.86 16.51 -13.14
C VAL A 247 -4.29 16.73 -13.64
N LYS A 248 -4.45 16.86 -14.96
CA LYS A 248 -5.76 16.91 -15.60
C LYS A 248 -6.49 15.56 -15.46
N ASN A 249 -7.79 15.62 -15.15
CA ASN A 249 -8.68 14.46 -14.96
C ASN A 249 -8.19 13.46 -13.89
N TYR A 250 -7.53 13.94 -12.84
CA TYR A 250 -6.94 13.11 -11.79
C TYR A 250 -7.93 12.10 -11.17
N LEU A 251 -9.12 12.56 -10.77
CA LEU A 251 -10.15 11.68 -10.21
C LEU A 251 -10.52 10.55 -11.18
N GLN A 252 -10.64 10.85 -12.48
CA GLN A 252 -10.95 9.84 -13.48
C GLN A 252 -9.83 8.80 -13.60
N LYS A 253 -8.56 9.23 -13.60
CA LYS A 253 -7.41 8.32 -13.65
C LYS A 253 -7.34 7.41 -12.42
N VAL A 254 -7.53 7.97 -11.23
CA VAL A 254 -7.60 7.19 -9.98
C VAL A 254 -8.74 6.17 -10.04
N ASN A 255 -9.93 6.60 -10.48
CA ASN A 255 -11.08 5.70 -10.64
C ASN A 255 -10.83 4.61 -11.71
N THR A 256 -10.08 4.90 -12.77
CA THR A 256 -9.67 3.88 -13.74
C THR A 256 -8.89 2.77 -13.05
N TYR A 257 -7.90 3.07 -12.20
CA TYR A 257 -7.17 2.04 -11.47
C TYR A 257 -8.08 1.25 -10.53
N ILE A 258 -8.92 1.92 -9.75
CA ILE A 258 -9.88 1.27 -8.84
C ILE A 258 -10.79 0.31 -9.60
N SER A 259 -11.33 0.71 -10.76
CA SER A 259 -12.22 -0.14 -11.56
C SER A 259 -11.56 -1.41 -12.12
N HIS A 260 -10.23 -1.47 -12.13
CA HIS A 260 -9.45 -2.62 -12.58
C HIS A 260 -8.82 -3.41 -11.41
N MET A 261 -9.09 -3.03 -10.16
CA MET A 261 -8.64 -3.80 -8.99
C MET A 261 -9.53 -5.03 -8.79
N LYS A 262 -8.89 -6.17 -8.49
CA LYS A 262 -9.54 -7.44 -8.15
C LYS A 262 -8.83 -8.08 -6.96
#